data_AF-V5G4I8-F1
#
_entry.id   AF-V5G4I8-F1
#
_cell.length_a   1.000
_cell.length_b   1.000
_cell.length_c   1.000
_cell.angle_alpha   90.00
_cell.angle_beta   90.00
_cell.angle_gamma   90.00
#
_symmetry.space_group_name_H-M   'P 1'
#
loop_
_entity.id
_entity.type
_entity.pdbx_description
1 polymer ?
#
loop_
_entity_poly.entity_id
_entity_poly.type
_entity_poly.pdbx_seq_one_letter_code
_entity_poly.pdbx_strand_id
1 'polypeptide(L)'
;MSYELSIEICGQGEDPNHRCHWGFMINRPAEYFGDLLHVRVIDLDRLWYQFEYRSGSSLDDLQAVGKCKIADLTLQQRQEAIELIKAEKAPIDGKRRCQDWVFDTLISLEVEDLVPPGTAEFWKGMIGKPAKEVRLSCGVGWTSFNQSYG
;
A
#
# COMPACT_ATOMS: atom_id res chain seq x y z
N MET A 1 -22.04 -0.35 -5.56
CA MET A 1 -21.01 0.62 -5.15
C MET A 1 -19.67 -0.10 -5.16
N SER A 2 -18.72 0.38 -5.96
CA SER A 2 -17.37 -0.17 -6.06
C SER A 2 -16.48 0.39 -4.94
N TYR A 3 -15.64 -0.47 -4.39
CA TYR A 3 -14.54 -0.10 -3.50
C TYR A 3 -13.33 0.29 -4.35
N GLU A 4 -12.46 1.11 -3.80
CA GLU A 4 -11.17 1.45 -4.41
C GLU A 4 -10.09 0.67 -3.67
N LEU A 5 -9.25 -0.05 -4.41
CA LEU A 5 -7.99 -0.58 -3.90
C LEU A 5 -6.87 0.37 -4.31
N SER A 6 -6.08 0.78 -3.32
CA SER A 6 -4.96 1.70 -3.48
C SER A 6 -3.74 1.22 -2.71
N ILE A 7 -2.57 1.73 -3.09
CA ILE A 7 -1.37 1.67 -2.26
C ILE A 7 -1.21 3.00 -1.54
N GLU A 8 -1.30 2.97 -0.22
CA GLU A 8 -0.99 4.08 0.68
C GLU A 8 0.52 4.21 0.85
N ILE A 9 1.01 5.44 0.81
CA ILE A 9 2.40 5.78 1.01
C ILE A 9 2.52 6.62 2.28
N CYS A 10 3.36 6.17 3.21
CA CYS A 10 3.64 6.86 4.48
C CYS A 10 5.10 7.30 4.54
N GLY A 11 5.32 8.55 4.92
CA GLY A 11 6.62 9.19 4.96
C GLY A 11 7.16 9.58 3.57
N GLN A 12 8.08 10.54 3.54
CA GLN A 12 8.61 11.10 2.29
C GLN A 12 9.61 10.17 1.59
N GLY A 13 10.33 9.32 2.35
CA GLY A 13 11.29 8.38 1.79
C GLY A 13 12.52 9.03 1.13
N GLU A 14 12.90 10.25 1.56
CA GLU A 14 14.06 10.96 0.99
C GLU A 14 15.41 10.44 1.51
N ASP A 15 15.41 9.72 2.64
CA ASP A 15 16.58 8.98 3.13
C ASP A 15 16.58 7.56 2.52
N PRO A 16 17.62 7.17 1.78
CA PRO A 16 17.75 5.82 1.21
C PRO A 16 17.67 4.68 2.26
N ASN A 17 18.04 4.96 3.51
CA ASN A 17 17.97 4.01 4.62
C ASN A 17 16.56 3.93 5.23
N HIS A 18 15.81 5.04 5.16
CA HIS A 18 14.45 5.19 5.66
C HIS A 18 13.48 5.49 4.50
N ARG A 19 13.30 4.47 3.65
CA ARG A 19 12.34 4.50 2.54
C ARG A 19 10.91 4.75 3.03
N CYS A 20 10.06 5.26 2.15
CA CYS A 20 8.64 5.38 2.46
C CYS A 20 8.02 4.01 2.74
N HIS A 21 7.10 3.97 3.69
CA HIS A 21 6.35 2.78 4.05
C HIS A 21 5.15 2.63 3.11
N TRP A 22 4.88 1.40 2.66
CA TRP A 22 3.73 1.11 1.79
C TRP A 22 2.73 0.19 2.49
N GLY A 23 1.46 0.39 2.21
CA GLY A 23 0.36 -0.47 2.63
C GLY A 23 -0.75 -0.48 1.60
N PHE A 24 -1.65 -1.47 1.68
CA PHE A 24 -2.86 -1.49 0.88
C PHE A 24 -3.98 -0.77 1.64
N MET A 25 -4.71 0.08 0.94
CA MET A 25 -5.89 0.75 1.45
C MET A 25 -7.09 0.40 0.59
N ILE A 26 -8.17 -0.06 1.23
CA ILE A 26 -9.45 -0.31 0.56
C ILE A 26 -10.51 0.59 1.18
N ASN A 27 -11.05 1.53 0.41
CA ASN A 27 -12.08 2.44 0.89
C ASN A 27 -13.16 2.64 -0.17
N ARG A 28 -14.35 3.11 0.21
CA ARG A 28 -15.29 3.62 -0.79
C ARG A 28 -14.82 5.00 -1.26
N PRO A 29 -14.95 5.36 -2.54
CA PRO A 29 -14.41 6.63 -3.07
C PRO A 29 -14.86 7.90 -2.31
N ALA A 30 -16.05 7.90 -1.73
CA ALA A 30 -16.60 9.04 -0.97
C ALA A 30 -16.34 8.97 0.55
N GLU A 31 -15.73 7.90 1.04
CA GLU A 31 -15.47 7.68 2.47
C GLU A 31 -14.02 8.04 2.80
N TYR A 32 -13.84 8.75 3.93
CA TYR A 32 -12.53 9.09 4.48
C TYR A 32 -11.88 7.98 5.31
N PHE A 33 -12.58 6.84 5.43
CA PHE A 33 -12.15 5.70 6.22
C PHE A 33 -12.16 4.43 5.37
N GLY A 34 -11.33 3.46 5.73
CA GLY A 34 -11.23 2.21 5.00
C GLY A 34 -10.48 1.13 5.75
N ASP A 35 -10.13 0.08 5.01
CA ASP A 35 -9.34 -1.04 5.46
C ASP A 35 -7.88 -0.82 5.12
N LEU A 36 -7.03 -0.69 6.14
CA LEU A 36 -5.58 -0.63 5.98
C LEU A 36 -4.98 -2.02 6.22
N LEU A 37 -4.28 -2.55 5.22
CA LEU A 37 -3.56 -3.83 5.29
C LEU A 37 -2.09 -3.58 4.99
N HIS A 38 -1.23 -3.72 5.99
CA HIS A 38 0.19 -3.41 5.85
C HIS A 38 1.07 -4.28 6.76
N VAL A 39 2.38 -4.18 6.58
CA VAL A 39 3.36 -4.85 7.43
C VAL A 39 4.13 -3.83 8.27
N ARG A 40 3.97 -3.87 9.59
CA ARG A 40 4.64 -2.96 10.54
C ARG A 40 6.00 -3.51 10.91
N VAL A 41 7.02 -2.65 10.98
CA VAL A 41 8.34 -3.01 11.52
C VAL A 41 8.20 -3.37 13.00
N ILE A 42 8.67 -4.56 13.39
CA ILE A 42 8.76 -4.98 14.79
C ILE A 42 10.21 -5.05 15.28
N ASP A 43 11.18 -5.18 14.37
CA ASP A 43 12.62 -5.09 14.66
C ASP A 43 13.32 -4.51 13.41
N LEU A 44 13.82 -3.28 13.52
CA LEU A 44 14.43 -2.59 12.38
C LEU A 44 15.82 -3.14 12.06
N ASP A 45 16.60 -3.53 13.07
CA ASP A 45 17.96 -4.06 12.89
C ASP A 45 17.93 -5.41 12.20
N ARG A 46 16.91 -6.22 12.51
CA ARG A 46 16.68 -7.52 11.87
C ARG A 46 15.78 -7.47 10.65
N LEU A 47 15.23 -6.30 10.31
CA LEU A 47 14.20 -6.12 9.28
C LEU A 47 13.06 -7.15 9.42
N TRP A 48 12.53 -7.26 10.63
CA TRP A 48 11.36 -8.10 10.89
C TRP A 48 10.11 -7.26 10.87
N TYR A 49 9.10 -7.82 10.21
CA TYR A 49 7.81 -7.20 10.03
C TYR A 49 6.70 -8.11 10.53
N GLN A 50 5.60 -7.49 10.95
CA GLN A 50 4.38 -8.14 11.34
C GLN A 50 3.23 -7.60 10.50
N PHE A 51 2.43 -8.51 9.93
CA PHE A 51 1.20 -8.13 9.26
C PHE A 51 0.22 -7.52 10.26
N GLU A 52 -0.41 -6.43 9.86
CA GLU A 52 -1.45 -5.74 10.62
C GLU A 52 -2.60 -5.38 9.68
N TYR A 53 -3.82 -5.70 10.12
CA TYR A 53 -5.06 -5.34 9.46
C TYR A 53 -5.87 -4.43 10.39
N ARG A 54 -6.19 -3.23 9.91
CA ARG A 54 -7.01 -2.25 10.62
C ARG A 54 -8.24 -1.91 9.79
N SER A 55 -9.42 -2.22 10.33
CA SER A 55 -10.70 -1.82 9.73
C SER A 55 -11.13 -0.44 10.25
N GLY A 56 -11.60 0.44 9.37
CA GLY A 56 -12.07 1.77 9.74
C GLY A 56 -10.94 2.78 10.01
N SER A 57 -9.76 2.55 9.44
CA SER A 57 -8.63 3.48 9.49
C SER A 57 -8.93 4.74 8.69
N SER A 58 -8.55 5.91 9.23
CA SER A 58 -8.62 7.17 8.49
C SER A 58 -7.62 7.17 7.34
N LEU A 59 -8.00 7.71 6.19
CA LEU A 59 -7.11 7.86 5.03
C LEU A 59 -5.96 8.83 5.31
N ASP A 60 -6.12 9.77 6.23
CA ASP A 60 -5.15 10.81 6.58
C ASP A 60 -4.40 10.51 7.89
N ASP A 61 -4.09 9.23 8.17
CA ASP A 61 -3.20 8.91 9.29
C ASP A 61 -1.95 9.82 9.23
N LEU A 62 -1.50 10.33 10.37
CA LEU A 62 -0.57 11.47 10.50
C LEU A 62 0.74 11.29 9.72
N GLN A 63 1.06 10.06 9.29
CA GLN A 63 2.25 9.73 8.52
C GLN A 63 1.98 9.50 7.03
N ALA A 64 0.73 9.30 6.61
CA ALA A 64 0.37 9.07 5.22
C ALA A 64 0.51 10.37 4.41
N VAL A 65 1.25 10.31 3.30
CA VAL A 65 1.45 11.44 2.40
C VAL A 65 0.46 11.43 1.22
N GLY A 66 -0.11 10.27 0.94
CA GLY A 66 -1.12 10.08 -0.09
C GLY A 66 -1.28 8.60 -0.44
N LYS A 67 -2.15 8.35 -1.41
CA LYS A 67 -2.39 7.01 -1.95
C LYS A 67 -2.43 7.03 -3.46
N CYS A 68 -2.12 5.88 -4.06
CA CYS A 68 -2.19 5.66 -5.49
C CYS A 68 -3.21 4.56 -5.78
N LYS A 69 -4.29 4.91 -6.47
CA LYS A 69 -5.33 3.97 -6.89
C LYS A 69 -4.78 2.94 -7.87
N ILE A 70 -5.09 1.67 -7.65
CA ILE A 70 -4.68 0.57 -8.52
C ILE A 70 -5.86 -0.23 -9.11
N ALA A 71 -7.03 -0.28 -8.44
CA ALA A 71 -8.21 -0.96 -8.98
C ALA A 71 -9.53 -0.45 -8.40
N ASP A 72 -10.61 -0.69 -9.13
CA ASP A 72 -11.99 -0.64 -8.63
C ASP A 72 -12.47 -2.08 -8.36
N LEU A 73 -12.95 -2.35 -7.16
CA LEU A 73 -13.39 -3.67 -6.71
C LEU A 73 -14.90 -3.69 -6.48
N THR A 74 -15.55 -4.81 -6.79
CA THR A 74 -16.87 -5.13 -6.24
C THR A 74 -16.78 -5.47 -4.74
N LEU A 75 -17.93 -5.64 -4.07
CA LEU A 75 -17.93 -6.11 -2.68
C LEU A 75 -17.27 -7.49 -2.52
N GLN A 76 -17.52 -8.40 -3.47
CA GLN A 76 -16.93 -9.73 -3.48
C GLN A 76 -15.41 -9.65 -3.68
N GLN A 77 -14.96 -8.93 -4.71
CA GLN A 77 -13.53 -8.75 -4.98
C GLN A 77 -12.80 -8.05 -3.83
N ARG A 78 -13.46 -7.13 -3.09
CA ARG A 78 -12.91 -6.58 -1.86
C ARG A 78 -12.62 -7.67 -0.82
N GLN A 79 -13.57 -8.58 -0.60
CA GLN A 79 -13.38 -9.66 0.37
C GLN A 79 -12.25 -10.60 -0.07
N GLU A 80 -12.22 -10.96 -1.36
CA GLU A 80 -11.16 -11.79 -1.96
C GLU A 80 -9.78 -11.12 -1.82
N ALA A 81 -9.67 -9.83 -2.16
CA ALA A 81 -8.43 -9.07 -2.00
C ALA A 81 -7.96 -9.02 -0.54
N ILE A 82 -8.87 -8.78 0.41
CA ILE A 82 -8.52 -8.77 1.84
C ILE A 82 -7.95 -10.12 2.28
N GLU A 83 -8.59 -11.22 1.93
CA GLU A 83 -8.15 -12.56 2.33
C GLU A 83 -6.82 -12.94 1.65
N LEU A 84 -6.64 -12.57 0.38
CA LEU A 84 -5.39 -12.79 -0.34
C LEU A 84 -4.23 -11.98 0.27
N ILE A 85 -4.44 -10.68 0.55
CA ILE A 85 -3.43 -9.83 1.18
C ILE A 85 -3.06 -10.36 2.57
N LYS A 86 -4.04 -10.82 3.37
CA LYS A 86 -3.79 -11.43 4.69
C LYS A 86 -2.98 -12.72 4.61
N ALA A 87 -3.10 -13.48 3.52
CA ALA A 87 -2.40 -14.73 3.33
C ALA A 87 -0.91 -14.54 3.01
N GLU A 88 -0.52 -13.36 2.50
CA GLU A 88 0.87 -13.07 2.17
C GLU A 88 1.73 -12.92 3.44
N LYS A 89 2.85 -13.65 3.49
CA LYS A 89 3.65 -13.74 4.71
C LYS A 89 4.47 -12.47 4.93
N ALA A 90 4.32 -11.86 6.09
CA ALA A 90 5.17 -10.74 6.50
C ALA A 90 6.66 -11.13 6.49
N PRO A 91 7.56 -10.26 5.96
CA PRO A 91 8.98 -10.55 5.93
C PRO A 91 9.61 -10.65 7.33
N ILE A 92 10.40 -11.71 7.55
CA ILE A 92 11.22 -11.91 8.76
C ILE A 92 12.63 -12.42 8.41
N ASP A 93 13.06 -12.21 7.17
CA ASP A 93 14.25 -12.81 6.58
C ASP A 93 15.50 -11.92 6.62
N GLY A 94 15.39 -10.70 7.17
CA GLY A 94 16.50 -9.76 7.24
C GLY A 94 16.87 -9.11 5.91
N LYS A 95 16.05 -9.30 4.86
CA LYS A 95 16.35 -8.82 3.50
C LYS A 95 15.22 -8.00 2.91
N ARG A 96 14.00 -8.55 2.92
CA ARG A 96 12.81 -7.91 2.33
C ARG A 96 12.25 -6.85 3.28
N ARG A 97 11.74 -5.77 2.69
CA ARG A 97 11.10 -4.63 3.36
C ARG A 97 9.60 -4.60 3.06
N CYS A 98 8.88 -3.63 3.62
CA CYS A 98 7.44 -3.46 3.38
C CYS A 98 7.10 -3.27 1.90
N GLN A 99 7.94 -2.57 1.14
CA GLN A 99 7.74 -2.35 -0.31
C GLN A 99 7.86 -3.66 -1.09
N ASP A 100 8.78 -4.54 -0.69
CA ASP A 100 8.94 -5.87 -1.31
C ASP A 100 7.73 -6.75 -1.00
N TRP A 101 7.19 -6.70 0.23
CA TRP A 101 5.94 -7.39 0.58
C TRP A 101 4.75 -6.91 -0.25
N VAL A 102 4.61 -5.59 -0.45
CA VAL A 102 3.55 -5.04 -1.33
C VAL A 102 3.73 -5.53 -2.76
N PHE A 103 4.96 -5.53 -3.29
CA PHE A 103 5.24 -6.05 -4.62
C PHE A 103 4.90 -7.55 -4.76
N ASP A 104 5.35 -8.39 -3.83
CA ASP A 104 5.02 -9.83 -3.81
C ASP A 104 3.49 -10.03 -3.76
N THR A 105 2.79 -9.25 -2.93
CA THR A 105 1.32 -9.29 -2.83
C THR A 105 0.62 -8.87 -4.13
N LEU A 106 1.16 -7.85 -4.83
CA LEU A 106 0.61 -7.41 -6.11
C LEU A 106 0.69 -8.48 -7.20
N ILE A 107 1.74 -9.31 -7.20
CA ILE A 107 1.83 -10.45 -8.12
C ILE A 107 0.65 -11.39 -7.90
N SER A 108 0.35 -11.73 -6.65
CA SER A 108 -0.77 -12.60 -6.29
C SER A 108 -2.13 -11.96 -6.64
N LEU A 109 -2.31 -10.66 -6.39
CA LEU A 109 -3.52 -9.93 -6.77
C LEU A 109 -3.71 -9.87 -8.29
N GLU A 110 -2.63 -9.76 -9.06
CA GLU A 110 -2.67 -9.72 -10.53
C GLU A 110 -2.99 -11.10 -11.11
N VAL A 111 -2.46 -12.18 -10.54
CA VAL A 111 -2.79 -13.57 -10.93
C VAL A 111 -4.27 -13.90 -10.72
N GLU A 112 -4.90 -13.35 -9.69
CA GLU A 112 -6.32 -13.54 -9.38
C GLU A 112 -7.23 -12.49 -10.04
N ASP A 113 -6.74 -11.71 -11.00
CA ASP A 113 -7.48 -10.67 -11.74
C ASP A 113 -8.14 -9.61 -10.82
N LEU A 114 -7.60 -9.39 -9.62
CA LEU A 114 -8.08 -8.37 -8.66
C LEU A 114 -7.47 -6.99 -8.94
N VAL A 115 -6.37 -6.93 -9.68
CA VAL A 115 -5.77 -5.70 -10.21
C VAL A 115 -5.47 -5.87 -11.70
N PRO A 116 -5.40 -4.78 -12.48
CA PRO A 116 -5.09 -4.86 -13.91
C PRO A 116 -3.72 -5.51 -14.19
N PRO A 117 -3.56 -6.21 -15.32
CA PRO A 117 -2.26 -6.69 -15.77
C PRO A 117 -1.22 -5.57 -15.88
N GLY A 118 0.01 -5.85 -15.48
CA GLY A 118 1.14 -4.91 -15.44
C GLY A 118 1.24 -4.08 -14.16
N THR A 119 0.31 -4.24 -13.20
CA THR A 119 0.33 -3.50 -11.93
C THR A 119 1.58 -3.85 -11.12
N ALA A 120 1.92 -5.13 -10.98
CA ALA A 120 3.10 -5.56 -10.24
C ALA A 120 4.40 -5.04 -10.87
N GLU A 121 4.53 -5.08 -12.20
CA GLU A 121 5.72 -4.59 -12.90
C GLU A 121 5.89 -3.07 -12.77
N PHE A 122 4.80 -2.31 -12.83
CA PHE A 122 4.83 -0.87 -12.55
C PHE A 122 5.38 -0.58 -11.15
N TRP A 123 4.85 -1.26 -10.13
CA TRP A 123 5.23 -1.03 -8.73
C TRP A 123 6.63 -1.56 -8.38
N LYS A 124 7.10 -2.60 -9.06
CA LYS A 124 8.50 -3.03 -9.00
C LYS A 124 9.46 -1.89 -9.34
N GLY A 125 9.13 -1.12 -10.38
CA GLY A 125 9.90 0.08 -10.78
C GLY A 125 9.81 1.25 -9.79
N MET A 126 8.97 1.15 -8.75
CA MET A 126 8.80 2.16 -7.71
C MET A 126 9.55 1.83 -6.41
N ILE A 127 10.06 0.59 -6.25
CA ILE A 127 10.76 0.18 -5.03
C ILE A 127 11.96 1.11 -4.78
N GLY A 128 12.07 1.60 -3.55
CA GLY A 128 13.13 2.51 -3.12
C GLY A 128 12.97 3.97 -3.53
N LYS A 129 11.97 4.32 -4.35
CA LYS A 129 11.73 5.71 -4.74
C LYS A 129 11.07 6.52 -3.63
N PRO A 130 11.40 7.81 -3.50
CA PRO A 130 10.72 8.71 -2.56
C PRO A 130 9.26 8.94 -2.98
N ALA A 131 8.42 9.33 -2.04
CA ALA A 131 6.99 9.55 -2.26
C ALA A 131 6.72 10.56 -3.38
N LYS A 132 7.58 11.58 -3.53
CA LYS A 132 7.47 12.56 -4.62
C LYS A 132 7.55 11.94 -6.01
N GLU A 133 8.41 10.93 -6.19
CA GLU A 133 8.57 10.23 -7.47
C GLU A 133 7.45 9.22 -7.71
N VAL A 134 6.99 8.54 -6.65
CA VAL A 134 5.81 7.68 -6.70
C VAL A 134 4.59 8.49 -7.13
N ARG A 135 4.36 9.66 -6.50
CA ARG A 135 3.30 10.59 -6.87
C ARG A 135 3.36 10.99 -8.35
N LEU A 136 4.53 11.40 -8.82
CA LEU A 136 4.71 11.79 -10.23
C LEU A 136 4.41 10.62 -11.18
N SER A 137 4.82 9.41 -10.81
CA SER A 137 4.60 8.20 -11.62
C SER A 137 3.14 7.75 -11.63
N CYS A 138 2.43 7.89 -10.50
CA CYS A 138 1.01 7.59 -10.38
C CYS A 138 0.10 8.59 -11.12
N GLY A 139 0.56 9.82 -11.33
CA GLY A 139 -0.16 10.83 -12.10
C GLY A 139 -1.58 11.07 -11.56
N VAL A 140 -2.57 10.87 -12.43
CA VAL A 140 -4.01 11.07 -12.08
C VAL A 140 -4.55 10.04 -11.08
N GLY A 141 -3.86 8.91 -10.89
CA GLY A 141 -4.22 7.91 -9.88
C GLY A 141 -3.82 8.30 -8.46
N TRP A 142 -3.07 9.39 -8.30
CA TRP A 142 -2.62 9.86 -7.00
C TRP A 142 -3.66 10.74 -6.29
N THR A 143 -3.95 10.41 -5.04
CA THR A 143 -4.67 11.28 -4.09
C THR A 143 -3.72 11.72 -2.99
N SER A 144 -3.44 13.02 -2.89
CA SER A 144 -2.66 13.57 -1.79
C SER A 144 -3.48 13.64 -0.52
N PHE A 145 -2.87 13.31 0.61
CA PHE A 145 -3.44 13.64 1.91
C PHE A 145 -2.86 14.97 2.36
N ASN A 146 -3.72 15.92 2.71
CA ASN A 146 -3.26 17.20 3.21
C ASN A 146 -2.59 16.94 4.56
N GLN A 147 -1.27 17.01 4.61
CA GLN A 147 -0.59 17.34 5.84
C GLN A 147 -0.96 18.79 6.13
N SER A 148 -2.05 19.00 6.88
CA SER A 148 -2.31 20.27 7.55
C SER A 148 -1.17 20.51 8.54
N TYR A 149 -0.08 21.07 8.02
CA TYR A 149 0.89 21.79 8.83
C TYR A 149 0.17 23.05 9.32
N GLY A 150 -0.08 23.10 10.62
CA GLY A 150 -0.38 24.36 11.32
C GLY A 150 0.83 25.29 11.34
#